data_AF-A0A5N8W4J4-F1
#
_entry.id   AF-A0A5N8W4J4-F1
#
_cell.length_a   1.000
_cell.length_b   1.000
_cell.length_c   1.000
_cell.angle_alpha   90.00
_cell.angle_beta   90.00
_cell.angle_gamma   90.00
#
_symmetry.space_group_name_H-M   'P 1'
#
loop_
_entity.id
_entity.type
_entity.pdbx_description
1 polymer ?
#
loop_
_entity_poly.entity_id
_entity_poly.type
_entity_poly.pdbx_seq_one_letter_code
_entity_poly.pdbx_strand_id
1 'polypeptide(L)'
;MTDTDPITATDECGCGGACRGGHDERLAPAPLHNPPGRTALDYRVGEYGSFQAALLDRLASPAYPALSEATWGSPRPGAGGGLTVRTPDDPAIGLLDAAAVLGDLLTFHSERIADEAYIRTANEHRSLVLLGRLVGHRPRPGVAAATHLAYTLERDPRAETLPVVIPRGARSHSVPASADEESLTFETARDLTARWDFNELKVRRRRPSLVTPQDLERRSELFVEGTANSLQTGDQLLFVFGEQAGGERMLLPVARTRTDREDGITAISLARSAPPTLKELIDEVRRWTAEPTVPGEPGEEPPTPEVPGPRPVSRLIEDFEDQVLEPLRADLDEVRTPERLAARLAEPLARLGEAQALAAPYDDVAAWFEQLEAVLAELAERALELAPAQPQ
;
A
#
# COMPACT_ATOMS: atom_id res chain seq x y z
N MET A 1 1.08 61.50 8.84
CA MET A 1 2.04 61.93 7.82
C MET A 1 1.63 61.28 6.53
N THR A 2 1.04 62.11 5.68
CA THR A 2 0.77 61.86 4.27
C THR A 2 2.07 61.55 3.56
N ASP A 3 2.11 60.46 2.80
CA ASP A 3 3.01 60.42 1.66
C ASP A 3 2.19 60.07 0.42
N THR A 4 2.38 60.94 -0.56
CA THR A 4 1.55 61.13 -1.74
C THR A 4 2.38 60.60 -2.89
N ASP A 5 2.14 59.38 -3.33
CA ASP A 5 2.76 58.90 -4.57
C ASP A 5 2.08 59.57 -5.78
N PRO A 6 2.84 60.21 -6.67
CA PRO A 6 2.29 60.90 -7.82
C PRO A 6 1.85 59.88 -8.88
N ILE A 7 0.57 59.97 -9.26
CA ILE A 7 0.02 59.37 -10.47
C ILE A 7 0.71 60.04 -11.66
N THR A 8 1.73 59.41 -12.23
CA THR A 8 2.24 59.78 -13.55
C THR A 8 1.31 59.20 -14.61
N ALA A 9 0.67 60.11 -15.34
CA ALA A 9 -0.21 59.85 -16.47
C ALA A 9 0.44 58.87 -17.46
N THR A 10 -0.17 57.70 -17.63
CA THR A 10 0.04 56.88 -18.81
C THR A 10 -0.79 57.46 -19.94
N ASP A 11 -0.12 57.90 -21.00
CA ASP A 11 -0.71 58.26 -22.29
C ASP A 11 -1.58 57.08 -22.78
N GLU A 12 -2.90 57.23 -22.65
CA GLU A 12 -3.87 56.34 -23.27
C GLU A 12 -3.88 56.61 -24.77
N CYS A 13 -3.02 55.92 -25.51
CA CYS A 13 -3.12 55.87 -26.97
C CYS A 13 -4.26 54.92 -27.36
N GLY A 14 -5.31 55.48 -27.98
CA GLY A 14 -6.52 54.79 -28.43
C GLY A 14 -6.34 53.88 -29.65
N CYS A 15 -5.40 52.95 -29.62
CA CYS A 15 -5.39 51.78 -30.50
C CYS A 15 -5.94 50.58 -29.73
N GLY A 16 -7.13 50.11 -30.09
CA GLY A 16 -7.80 48.99 -29.43
C GLY A 16 -6.91 47.75 -29.34
N GLY A 17 -6.41 47.44 -28.14
CA GLY A 17 -5.85 46.15 -27.71
C GLY A 17 -4.57 45.64 -28.40
N ALA A 18 -4.23 46.06 -29.61
CA ALA A 18 -3.13 45.50 -30.39
C ALA A 18 -1.73 46.04 -30.01
N CYS A 19 -1.68 47.11 -29.22
CA CYS A 19 -0.43 47.81 -28.89
C CYS A 19 0.21 47.41 -27.55
N ARG A 20 -0.30 46.40 -26.83
CA ARG A 20 0.29 45.95 -25.54
C ARG A 20 1.53 45.06 -25.69
N GLY A 21 1.92 44.71 -26.91
CA GLY A 21 3.05 43.81 -27.22
C GLY A 21 4.14 44.48 -28.05
N GLY A 22 4.53 45.72 -27.71
CA GLY A 22 5.71 46.33 -28.33
C GLY A 22 6.95 45.53 -27.95
N HIS A 23 7.62 44.93 -28.93
CA HIS A 23 8.98 44.45 -28.75
C HIS A 23 9.92 45.66 -28.70
N ASP A 24 10.86 45.67 -27.76
CA ASP A 24 11.95 46.65 -27.71
C ASP A 24 13.26 45.91 -28.00
N GLU A 25 13.82 46.15 -29.19
CA GLU A 25 15.09 45.54 -29.60
C GLU A 25 16.30 45.84 -28.69
N ARG A 26 16.19 46.84 -27.80
CA ARG A 26 17.23 47.18 -26.82
C ARG A 26 17.20 46.28 -25.60
N LEU A 27 16.09 45.57 -25.38
CA LEU A 27 15.93 44.63 -24.28
C LEU A 27 16.26 43.22 -24.77
N ALA A 28 17.06 42.50 -23.97
CA ALA A 28 17.25 41.08 -24.20
C ALA A 28 15.94 40.33 -23.91
N PRO A 29 15.67 39.20 -24.61
CA PRO A 29 14.56 38.32 -24.27
C PRO A 29 14.61 37.94 -22.78
N ALA A 30 13.43 37.78 -22.17
CA ALA A 30 13.36 37.36 -20.78
C ALA A 30 14.06 36.00 -20.60
N PRO A 31 14.85 35.80 -19.53
CA PRO A 31 15.49 34.53 -19.29
C PRO A 31 14.42 33.46 -19.02
N LEU A 32 14.61 32.28 -19.62
CA LEU A 32 13.77 31.11 -19.37
C LEU A 32 13.77 30.75 -17.88
N HIS A 33 12.60 30.74 -17.26
CA HIS A 33 12.44 30.38 -15.86
C HIS A 33 11.30 29.39 -15.67
N ASN A 34 11.65 28.16 -15.28
CA ASN A 34 10.71 27.09 -14.97
C ASN A 34 10.77 26.77 -13.47
N PRO A 35 9.72 27.09 -12.69
CA PRO A 35 9.71 26.75 -11.26
C PRO A 35 9.63 25.22 -11.07
N PRO A 36 10.15 24.69 -9.96
CA PRO A 36 10.13 23.25 -9.69
C PRO A 36 8.68 22.74 -9.56
N GLY A 37 8.43 21.50 -10.00
CA GLY A 37 7.14 20.84 -9.84
C GLY A 37 6.12 21.11 -10.95
N ARG A 38 6.48 21.78 -12.04
CA ARG A 38 5.62 21.88 -13.23
C ARG A 38 5.35 20.52 -13.88
N THR A 39 4.22 20.42 -14.59
CA THR A 39 3.85 19.26 -15.42
C THR A 39 4.04 19.52 -16.92
N ALA A 40 4.40 20.74 -17.29
CA ALA A 40 4.82 21.16 -18.63
C ALA A 40 5.82 22.31 -18.49
N LEU A 41 6.80 22.37 -19.38
CA LEU A 41 7.80 23.43 -19.42
C LEU A 41 7.23 24.65 -20.14
N ASP A 42 7.54 25.83 -19.62
CA ASP A 42 7.48 27.08 -20.36
C ASP A 42 8.83 27.24 -21.09
N TYR A 43 8.88 26.73 -22.32
CA TYR A 43 10.11 26.71 -23.13
C TYR A 43 9.97 27.55 -24.40
N ARG A 44 8.80 28.13 -24.65
CA ARG A 44 8.61 28.99 -25.82
C ARG A 44 9.37 30.30 -25.69
N VAL A 45 10.08 30.64 -26.76
CA VAL A 45 10.78 31.92 -26.87
C VAL A 45 9.81 33.06 -27.19
N GLY A 46 8.71 32.74 -27.88
CA GLY A 46 7.67 33.69 -28.26
C GLY A 46 6.58 33.03 -29.10
N GLU A 47 5.54 33.78 -29.40
CA GLU A 47 4.47 33.38 -30.33
C GLU A 47 4.55 34.22 -31.61
N TYR A 48 3.78 33.85 -32.63
CA TYR A 48 3.71 34.57 -33.91
C TYR A 48 3.66 36.10 -33.74
N GLY A 49 2.76 36.62 -32.90
CA GLY A 49 2.59 38.07 -32.72
C GLY A 49 3.83 38.74 -32.14
N SER A 50 4.52 38.08 -31.20
CA SER A 50 5.77 38.59 -30.62
C SER A 50 6.92 38.60 -31.62
N PHE A 51 7.03 37.57 -32.47
CA PHE A 51 8.04 37.51 -33.53
C PHE A 51 7.77 38.54 -34.62
N GLN A 52 6.52 38.69 -35.04
CA GLN A 52 6.14 39.68 -36.04
C GLN A 52 6.44 41.10 -35.53
N ALA A 53 6.06 41.42 -34.29
CA ALA A 53 6.39 42.71 -33.67
C ALA A 53 7.92 42.93 -33.60
N ALA A 54 8.68 41.92 -33.19
CA ALA A 54 10.14 41.99 -33.10
C ALA A 54 10.83 42.21 -34.45
N LEU A 55 10.35 41.53 -35.49
CA LEU A 55 10.88 41.65 -36.85
C LEU A 55 10.56 43.02 -37.45
N LEU A 56 9.36 43.55 -37.21
CA LEU A 56 8.97 44.89 -37.66
C LEU A 56 9.73 46.00 -36.92
N ASP A 57 9.94 45.84 -35.62
CA ASP A 57 10.75 46.74 -34.79
C ASP A 57 12.21 46.75 -35.28
N ARG A 58 12.81 45.57 -35.49
CA ARG A 58 14.17 45.47 -36.03
C ARG A 58 14.34 46.01 -37.44
N LEU A 59 13.28 45.98 -38.26
CA LEU A 59 13.33 46.59 -39.60
C LEU A 59 13.50 48.11 -39.52
N ALA A 60 12.99 48.75 -38.47
CA ALA A 60 13.15 50.17 -38.20
C ALA A 60 14.43 50.51 -37.40
N SER A 61 15.23 49.49 -37.07
CA SER A 61 16.41 49.65 -36.22
C SER A 61 17.48 50.57 -36.83
N PRO A 62 18.07 51.49 -36.04
CA PRO A 62 19.28 52.19 -36.41
C PRO A 62 20.50 51.26 -36.61
N ALA A 63 20.45 50.02 -36.08
CA ALA A 63 21.52 49.04 -36.27
C ALA A 63 21.61 48.52 -37.71
N TYR A 64 20.53 48.68 -38.50
CA TYR A 64 20.45 48.26 -39.90
C TYR A 64 20.08 49.45 -40.81
N PRO A 65 20.97 50.46 -40.94
CA PRO A 65 20.65 51.69 -41.68
C PRO A 65 20.36 51.44 -43.16
N ALA A 66 20.92 50.38 -43.74
CA ALA A 66 20.64 49.96 -45.12
C ALA A 66 19.20 49.50 -45.37
N LEU A 67 18.45 49.15 -44.30
CA LEU A 67 17.06 48.72 -44.38
C LEU A 67 16.08 49.84 -44.03
N SER A 68 16.47 50.76 -43.13
CA SER A 68 15.60 51.81 -42.61
C SER A 68 15.70 53.14 -43.37
N GLU A 69 16.85 53.49 -43.95
CA GLU A 69 17.05 54.77 -44.62
C GLU A 69 16.88 54.69 -46.13
N ALA A 70 15.96 55.51 -46.67
CA ALA A 70 15.95 55.84 -48.08
C ALA A 70 17.02 56.93 -48.33
N THR A 71 18.24 56.54 -48.72
CA THR A 71 19.32 57.50 -48.98
C THR A 71 18.97 58.40 -50.18
N TRP A 72 18.52 59.62 -49.91
CA TRP A 72 18.29 60.63 -50.95
C TRP A 72 19.64 61.16 -51.47
N GLY A 73 19.92 60.96 -52.76
CA GLY A 73 21.14 61.44 -53.42
C GLY A 73 22.21 60.36 -53.71
N SER A 74 21.92 59.09 -53.48
CA SER A 74 22.82 57.99 -53.85
C SER A 74 22.98 57.90 -55.38
N PRO A 75 24.20 57.80 -55.97
CA PRO A 75 24.42 57.89 -57.42
C PRO A 75 23.83 56.73 -58.24
N ARG A 76 23.31 55.70 -57.59
CA ARG A 76 22.65 54.56 -58.22
C ARG A 76 21.13 54.78 -58.26
N PRO A 77 20.50 54.87 -59.45
CA PRO A 77 19.05 54.86 -59.56
C PRO A 77 18.52 53.54 -58.97
N GLY A 78 17.65 53.62 -57.95
CA GLY A 78 17.13 52.47 -57.20
C GLY A 78 17.85 52.13 -55.89
N ALA A 79 18.95 52.81 -55.55
CA ALA A 79 19.69 52.58 -54.30
C ALA A 79 19.25 53.45 -53.10
N GLY A 80 18.17 54.22 -53.24
CA GLY A 80 17.46 54.87 -52.12
C GLY A 80 16.41 53.95 -51.48
N GLY A 81 16.70 52.65 -51.45
CA GLY A 81 15.76 51.56 -51.21
C GLY A 81 15.61 51.18 -49.73
N GLY A 82 15.15 52.13 -48.91
CA GLY A 82 14.68 51.79 -47.56
C GLY A 82 13.37 51.02 -47.63
N LEU A 83 13.23 49.97 -46.82
CA LEU A 83 11.99 49.21 -46.67
C LEU A 83 11.05 49.98 -45.72
N THR A 84 10.45 51.06 -46.21
CA THR A 84 9.62 51.98 -45.41
C THR A 84 8.12 51.69 -45.48
N VAL A 85 7.70 50.87 -46.45
CA VAL A 85 6.30 50.49 -46.62
C VAL A 85 5.89 49.47 -45.53
N ARG A 86 4.69 49.65 -44.96
CA ARG A 86 4.15 48.84 -43.85
C ARG A 86 2.79 48.24 -44.18
N THR A 87 2.50 48.09 -45.48
CA THR A 87 1.24 47.50 -45.95
C THR A 87 1.35 45.97 -46.00
N PRO A 88 0.29 45.22 -45.67
CA PRO A 88 0.30 43.76 -45.77
C PRO A 88 0.62 43.22 -47.17
N ASP A 89 0.32 43.99 -48.22
CA ASP A 89 0.58 43.62 -49.62
C ASP A 89 2.05 43.77 -50.05
N ASP A 90 2.92 44.29 -49.18
CA ASP A 90 4.35 44.42 -49.46
C ASP A 90 5.05 43.04 -49.30
N PRO A 91 5.76 42.53 -50.33
CA PRO A 91 6.48 41.27 -50.23
C PRO A 91 7.52 41.23 -49.10
N ALA A 92 8.10 42.37 -48.69
CA ALA A 92 9.01 42.42 -47.56
C ALA A 92 8.27 42.14 -46.24
N ILE A 93 7.07 42.68 -46.06
CA ILE A 93 6.23 42.42 -44.88
C ILE A 93 5.72 40.97 -44.92
N GLY A 94 5.34 40.46 -46.09
CA GLY A 94 4.98 39.05 -46.27
C GLY A 94 6.12 38.07 -45.93
N LEU A 95 7.38 38.43 -46.19
CA LEU A 95 8.52 37.62 -45.78
C LEU A 95 8.69 37.62 -44.25
N LEU A 96 8.53 38.76 -43.59
CA LEU A 96 8.58 38.83 -42.12
C LEU A 96 7.44 38.05 -41.48
N ASP A 97 6.25 38.10 -42.08
CA ASP A 97 5.09 37.33 -41.67
C ASP A 97 5.36 35.81 -41.74
N ALA A 98 5.86 35.34 -42.88
CA ALA A 98 6.25 33.94 -43.05
C ALA A 98 7.35 33.51 -42.07
N ALA A 99 8.33 34.38 -41.79
CA ALA A 99 9.37 34.12 -40.81
C ALA A 99 8.81 34.04 -39.37
N ALA A 100 7.83 34.87 -39.02
CA ALA A 100 7.16 34.82 -37.72
C ALA A 100 6.37 33.52 -37.54
N VAL A 101 5.64 33.07 -38.57
CA VAL A 101 4.95 31.76 -38.56
C VAL A 101 5.94 30.61 -38.38
N LEU A 102 7.06 30.64 -39.10
CA LEU A 102 8.11 29.63 -38.95
C LEU A 102 8.68 29.63 -37.52
N GLY A 103 8.94 30.80 -36.94
CA GLY A 103 9.42 30.94 -35.58
C GLY A 103 8.47 30.33 -34.55
N ASP A 104 7.17 30.60 -34.68
CA ASP A 104 6.13 30.04 -33.81
C ASP A 104 6.08 28.51 -33.89
N LEU A 105 6.07 27.95 -35.11
CA LEU A 105 6.08 26.50 -35.32
C LEU A 105 7.33 25.85 -34.71
N LEU A 106 8.51 26.44 -34.92
CA LEU A 106 9.76 25.91 -34.39
C LEU A 106 9.77 25.93 -32.85
N THR A 107 9.31 27.02 -32.23
CA THR A 107 9.29 27.09 -30.76
C THR A 107 8.24 26.17 -30.15
N PHE A 108 7.10 25.98 -30.83
CA PHE A 108 6.05 25.05 -30.43
C PHE A 108 6.58 23.61 -30.40
N HIS A 109 7.25 23.18 -31.47
CA HIS A 109 7.81 21.83 -31.53
C HIS A 109 8.99 21.65 -30.56
N SER A 110 9.80 22.69 -30.36
CA SER A 110 10.93 22.64 -29.43
C SER A 110 10.47 22.46 -27.98
N GLU A 111 9.40 23.14 -27.57
CA GLU A 111 8.79 22.96 -26.25
C GLU A 111 8.27 21.52 -26.07
N ARG A 112 7.54 20.99 -27.04
CA ARG A 112 7.04 19.60 -26.97
C ARG A 112 8.18 18.58 -26.90
N ILE A 113 9.27 18.80 -27.62
CA ILE A 113 10.46 17.93 -27.53
C ILE A 113 11.12 18.06 -26.15
N ALA A 114 11.18 19.27 -25.60
CA ALA A 114 11.74 19.52 -24.27
C ALA A 114 10.90 18.86 -23.17
N ASP A 115 9.57 18.89 -23.27
CA ASP A 115 8.67 18.20 -22.34
C ASP A 115 8.95 16.70 -22.30
N GLU A 116 9.23 16.06 -23.44
CA GLU A 116 9.55 14.63 -23.51
C GLU A 116 10.92 14.26 -22.90
N ALA A 117 11.75 15.25 -22.57
CA ALA A 117 13.10 15.05 -22.02
C ALA A 117 13.14 14.89 -20.48
N TYR A 118 12.03 15.11 -19.77
CA TYR A 118 11.98 14.97 -18.31
C TYR A 118 10.84 14.06 -17.86
N ILE A 119 11.08 13.25 -16.82
CA ILE A 119 10.13 12.22 -16.34
C ILE A 119 8.77 12.81 -15.95
N ARG A 120 8.75 14.03 -15.40
CA ARG A 120 7.52 14.67 -14.90
C ARG A 120 6.68 15.34 -15.99
N THR A 121 7.29 15.65 -17.14
CA THR A 121 6.65 16.39 -18.23
C THR A 121 6.42 15.53 -19.48
N ALA A 122 7.13 14.41 -19.62
CA ALA A 122 6.99 13.50 -20.75
C ALA A 122 5.61 12.82 -20.76
N ASN A 123 4.94 12.86 -21.92
CA ASN A 123 3.64 12.23 -22.12
C ASN A 123 3.74 10.94 -22.92
N GLU A 124 4.72 10.81 -23.80
CA GLU A 124 4.86 9.59 -24.60
C GLU A 124 5.41 8.44 -23.76
N HIS A 125 4.72 7.29 -23.80
CA HIS A 125 5.16 6.08 -23.12
C HIS A 125 6.61 5.69 -23.48
N ARG A 126 6.98 5.87 -24.75
CA ARG A 126 8.34 5.59 -25.23
C ARG A 126 9.39 6.47 -24.54
N SER A 127 9.14 7.77 -24.41
CA SER A 127 10.04 8.71 -23.73
C SER A 127 10.21 8.33 -22.27
N LEU A 128 9.11 8.06 -21.56
CA LEU A 128 9.14 7.61 -20.16
C LEU A 128 9.95 6.33 -19.97
N VAL A 129 9.79 5.34 -20.87
CA VAL A 129 10.58 4.11 -20.85
C VAL A 129 12.07 4.40 -21.06
N LEU A 130 12.43 5.28 -22.02
CA LEU A 130 13.82 5.63 -22.32
C LEU A 130 14.47 6.41 -21.18
N LEU A 131 13.76 7.38 -20.59
CA LEU A 131 14.20 8.14 -19.43
C LEU A 131 14.38 7.24 -18.20
N GLY A 132 13.42 6.34 -17.94
CA GLY A 132 13.55 5.35 -16.88
C GLY A 132 14.78 4.46 -17.04
N ARG A 133 15.13 4.07 -18.29
CA ARG A 133 16.32 3.25 -18.56
C ARG A 133 17.63 3.96 -18.21
N LEU A 134 17.69 5.29 -18.28
CA LEU A 134 18.88 6.05 -17.87
C LEU A 134 19.20 5.88 -16.38
N VAL A 135 18.17 5.72 -15.54
CA VAL A 135 18.32 5.47 -14.09
C VAL A 135 18.26 3.98 -13.74
N GLY A 136 18.37 3.10 -14.74
CA GLY A 136 18.32 1.64 -14.55
C GLY A 136 16.92 1.06 -14.38
N HIS A 137 15.86 1.87 -14.46
CA HIS A 137 14.49 1.39 -14.42
C HIS A 137 14.08 0.81 -15.77
N ARG A 138 13.61 -0.44 -15.78
CA ARG A 138 12.96 -1.07 -16.94
C ARG A 138 11.52 -1.38 -16.57
N PRO A 139 10.54 -0.81 -17.28
CA PRO A 139 9.14 -1.15 -17.08
C PRO A 139 8.93 -2.66 -17.20
N ARG A 140 8.10 -3.22 -16.32
CA ARG A 140 7.81 -4.65 -16.34
C ARG A 140 7.08 -4.98 -17.66
N PRO A 141 7.49 -6.06 -18.35
CA PRO A 141 6.74 -6.51 -19.51
C PRO A 141 5.33 -6.95 -19.07
N GLY A 142 4.41 -7.08 -20.02
CA GLY A 142 3.15 -7.77 -19.77
C GLY A 142 3.42 -9.17 -19.23
N VAL A 143 2.83 -9.49 -18.07
CA VAL A 143 3.00 -10.78 -17.41
C VAL A 143 1.76 -11.61 -17.68
N ALA A 144 1.93 -12.87 -18.07
CA ALA A 144 0.82 -13.79 -18.24
C ALA A 144 0.18 -14.14 -16.90
N ALA A 145 -1.14 -14.33 -16.88
CA ALA A 145 -1.82 -14.89 -15.72
C ALA A 145 -1.31 -16.32 -15.43
N ALA A 146 -1.19 -16.67 -14.16
CA ALA A 146 -0.72 -17.98 -13.73
C ALA A 146 -1.65 -18.56 -12.66
N THR A 147 -1.86 -19.86 -12.71
CA THR A 147 -2.63 -20.61 -11.72
C THR A 147 -2.04 -22.01 -11.54
N HIS A 148 -2.47 -22.71 -10.49
CA HIS A 148 -2.11 -24.09 -10.24
C HIS A 148 -3.27 -25.00 -10.64
N LEU A 149 -2.96 -26.05 -11.41
CA LEU A 149 -3.92 -27.09 -11.76
C LEU A 149 -3.55 -28.37 -11.03
N ALA A 150 -4.55 -29.01 -10.43
CA ALA A 150 -4.45 -30.35 -9.88
C ALA A 150 -5.03 -31.34 -10.88
N TYR A 151 -4.26 -32.38 -11.21
CA TYR A 151 -4.68 -33.44 -12.12
C TYR A 151 -5.00 -34.69 -11.31
N THR A 152 -6.21 -35.20 -11.48
CA THR A 152 -6.60 -36.52 -10.97
C THR A 152 -6.35 -37.54 -12.07
N LEU A 153 -5.51 -38.54 -11.80
CA LEU A 153 -5.19 -39.58 -12.79
C LEU A 153 -6.03 -40.85 -12.57
N GLU A 154 -6.47 -41.50 -13.64
CA GLU A 154 -7.10 -42.82 -13.54
C GLU A 154 -6.05 -43.90 -13.22
N ARG A 155 -6.46 -44.90 -12.44
CA ARG A 155 -5.63 -46.06 -12.14
C ARG A 155 -5.65 -47.04 -13.31
N ASP A 156 -4.48 -47.32 -13.88
CA ASP A 156 -4.33 -48.44 -14.83
C ASP A 156 -4.33 -49.78 -14.05
N PRO A 157 -5.30 -50.68 -14.31
CA PRO A 157 -5.36 -51.98 -13.64
C PRO A 157 -4.23 -52.95 -14.07
N ARG A 158 -3.50 -52.68 -15.16
CA ARG A 158 -2.46 -53.57 -15.71
C ARG A 158 -1.04 -53.19 -15.32
N ALA A 159 -0.84 -51.98 -14.79
CA ALA A 159 0.46 -51.48 -14.39
C ALA A 159 0.44 -51.01 -12.94
N GLU A 160 1.25 -51.65 -12.10
CA GLU A 160 1.48 -51.14 -10.74
C GLU A 160 2.28 -49.83 -10.82
N THR A 161 1.61 -48.74 -10.41
CA THR A 161 2.18 -47.41 -10.10
C THR A 161 3.24 -46.88 -11.07
N LEU A 162 2.92 -46.84 -12.37
CA LEU A 162 3.77 -46.14 -13.34
C LEU A 162 3.59 -44.61 -13.26
N PRO A 163 4.68 -43.83 -13.18
CA PRO A 163 4.62 -42.38 -13.30
C PRO A 163 4.28 -41.98 -14.74
N VAL A 164 3.32 -41.08 -14.90
CA VAL A 164 2.90 -40.49 -16.18
C VAL A 164 3.43 -39.06 -16.27
N VAL A 165 3.93 -38.66 -17.44
CA VAL A 165 4.40 -37.28 -17.66
C VAL A 165 3.31 -36.48 -18.35
N ILE A 166 2.89 -35.39 -17.71
CA ILE A 166 2.14 -34.31 -18.37
C ILE A 166 3.19 -33.34 -18.90
N PRO A 167 3.36 -33.23 -20.23
CA PRO A 167 4.44 -32.43 -20.81
C PRO A 167 4.19 -30.94 -20.58
N ARG A 168 5.27 -30.15 -20.60
CA ARG A 168 5.23 -28.70 -20.77
C ARG A 168 4.45 -28.35 -22.03
N GLY A 169 3.62 -27.31 -21.96
CA GLY A 169 2.75 -26.91 -23.07
C GLY A 169 1.45 -27.71 -23.16
N ALA A 170 1.15 -28.58 -22.17
CA ALA A 170 -0.17 -29.19 -22.08
C ALA A 170 -1.21 -28.10 -21.86
N ARG A 171 -2.23 -28.08 -22.72
CA ARG A 171 -3.23 -27.00 -22.78
C ARG A 171 -4.41 -27.27 -21.85
N SER A 172 -4.86 -26.21 -21.19
CA SER A 172 -6.09 -26.17 -20.41
C SER A 172 -6.85 -24.89 -20.74
N HIS A 173 -8.17 -24.97 -20.77
CA HIS A 173 -9.03 -23.84 -21.12
C HIS A 173 -9.75 -23.32 -19.89
N SER A 174 -9.83 -21.99 -19.73
CA SER A 174 -10.70 -21.42 -18.70
C SER A 174 -12.16 -21.58 -19.10
N VAL A 175 -13.02 -21.71 -18.08
CA VAL A 175 -14.47 -21.64 -18.26
C VAL A 175 -14.86 -20.16 -18.13
N PRO A 176 -15.40 -19.53 -19.17
CA PRO A 176 -15.89 -18.15 -19.10
C PRO A 176 -17.01 -18.00 -18.07
N ALA A 177 -17.08 -16.83 -17.40
CA ALA A 177 -18.12 -16.58 -16.41
C ALA A 177 -19.46 -16.15 -17.03
N SER A 178 -19.41 -15.61 -18.24
CA SER A 178 -20.57 -15.14 -19.01
C SER A 178 -20.51 -15.63 -20.46
N ALA A 179 -21.64 -15.60 -21.18
CA ALA A 179 -21.72 -16.04 -22.57
C ALA A 179 -20.94 -15.14 -23.55
N ASP A 180 -20.61 -13.91 -23.12
CA ASP A 180 -19.94 -12.89 -23.94
C ASP A 180 -18.41 -12.92 -23.76
N GLU A 181 -17.90 -13.76 -22.85
CA GLU A 181 -16.48 -13.94 -22.59
C GLU A 181 -15.87 -15.09 -23.39
N GLU A 182 -14.68 -14.88 -23.93
CA GLU A 182 -13.92 -15.92 -24.63
C GLU A 182 -13.14 -16.81 -23.65
N SER A 183 -13.03 -18.09 -23.99
CA SER A 183 -12.19 -19.03 -23.24
C SER A 183 -10.72 -18.72 -23.43
N LEU A 184 -9.99 -18.51 -22.33
CA LEU A 184 -8.56 -18.28 -22.35
C LEU A 184 -7.81 -19.61 -22.31
N THR A 185 -6.76 -19.71 -23.13
CA THR A 185 -5.90 -20.90 -23.16
C THR A 185 -4.71 -20.71 -22.21
N PHE A 186 -4.52 -21.68 -21.33
CA PHE A 186 -3.38 -21.81 -20.44
C PHE A 186 -2.53 -23.01 -20.82
N GLU A 187 -1.26 -22.96 -20.48
CA GLU A 187 -0.30 -24.03 -20.76
C GLU A 187 0.52 -24.36 -19.52
N THR A 188 0.87 -25.65 -19.35
CA THR A 188 1.79 -26.06 -18.29
C THR A 188 3.18 -25.47 -18.53
N ALA A 189 3.73 -24.81 -17.51
CA ALA A 189 5.03 -24.13 -17.62
C ALA A 189 6.22 -25.11 -17.67
N ARG A 190 6.04 -26.34 -17.20
CA ARG A 190 7.08 -27.38 -17.11
C ARG A 190 6.46 -28.78 -17.18
N ASP A 191 7.31 -29.78 -17.40
CA ASP A 191 6.91 -31.19 -17.30
C ASP A 191 6.51 -31.52 -15.85
N LEU A 192 5.42 -32.26 -15.71
CA LEU A 192 4.88 -32.71 -14.45
C LEU A 192 4.85 -34.24 -14.46
N THR A 193 5.64 -34.86 -13.59
CA THR A 193 5.54 -36.29 -13.31
C THR A 193 4.41 -36.52 -12.32
N ALA A 194 3.33 -37.15 -12.77
CA ALA A 194 2.13 -37.41 -12.01
C ALA A 194 1.95 -38.91 -11.78
N ARG A 195 1.37 -39.29 -10.64
CA ARG A 195 1.09 -40.69 -10.28
C ARG A 195 -0.33 -40.83 -9.75
N TRP A 196 -1.01 -41.90 -10.10
CA TRP A 196 -2.40 -42.12 -9.67
C TRP A 196 -2.53 -42.33 -8.15
N ASP A 197 -1.53 -42.94 -7.52
CA ASP A 197 -1.53 -43.19 -6.06
C ASP A 197 -1.38 -41.90 -5.25
N PHE A 198 -1.01 -40.79 -5.88
CA PHE A 198 -0.99 -39.47 -5.25
C PHE A 198 -2.38 -38.84 -5.12
N ASN A 199 -3.37 -39.32 -5.87
CA ASN A 199 -4.76 -38.89 -5.69
C ASN A 199 -5.29 -39.23 -4.29
N GLU A 200 -4.75 -40.28 -3.66
CA GLU A 200 -5.17 -40.76 -2.34
C GLU A 200 -4.37 -40.14 -1.19
N LEU A 201 -3.36 -39.31 -1.48
CA LEU A 201 -2.58 -38.63 -0.45
C LEU A 201 -3.47 -37.68 0.33
N LYS A 202 -3.76 -38.04 1.57
CA LYS A 202 -4.47 -37.18 2.51
C LYS A 202 -3.53 -36.13 3.07
N VAL A 203 -4.07 -34.93 3.32
CA VAL A 203 -3.35 -33.90 4.06
C VAL A 203 -2.94 -34.47 5.41
N ARG A 204 -1.65 -34.34 5.74
CA ARG A 204 -1.15 -34.72 7.06
C ARG A 204 -1.75 -33.78 8.10
N ARG A 205 -2.80 -34.23 8.78
CA ARG A 205 -3.48 -33.46 9.83
C ARG A 205 -2.67 -33.37 11.12
N ARG A 206 -1.78 -34.35 11.38
CA ARG A 206 -1.06 -34.45 12.65
C ARG A 206 0.38 -34.89 12.49
N ARG A 207 1.19 -34.44 13.43
CA ARG A 207 2.58 -34.87 13.64
C ARG A 207 2.79 -35.10 15.14
N PRO A 208 3.47 -36.19 15.53
CA PRO A 208 3.88 -36.37 16.92
C PRO A 208 4.71 -35.16 17.37
N SER A 209 4.28 -34.50 18.43
CA SER A 209 5.02 -33.43 19.08
C SER A 209 6.02 -34.03 20.06
N LEU A 210 7.24 -33.49 20.06
CA LEU A 210 8.19 -33.76 21.13
C LEU A 210 7.71 -33.00 22.37
N VAL A 211 7.60 -33.71 23.49
CA VAL A 211 7.27 -33.13 24.80
C VAL A 211 8.58 -33.01 25.58
N THR A 212 8.82 -31.85 26.19
CA THR A 212 9.94 -31.62 27.11
C THR A 212 9.42 -31.38 28.54
N PRO A 213 10.27 -31.46 29.58
CA PRO A 213 9.87 -31.14 30.95
C PRO A 213 9.25 -29.74 31.09
N GLN A 214 9.83 -28.73 30.42
CA GLN A 214 9.34 -27.35 30.43
C GLN A 214 7.98 -27.20 29.73
N ASP A 215 7.70 -28.03 28.72
CA ASP A 215 6.38 -28.04 28.08
C ASP A 215 5.29 -28.48 29.05
N LEU A 216 5.58 -29.38 30.00
CA LEU A 216 4.59 -29.85 30.97
C LEU A 216 4.22 -28.79 32.02
N GLU A 217 5.04 -27.76 32.20
CA GLU A 217 4.76 -26.63 33.08
C GLU A 217 3.94 -25.55 32.36
N ARG A 218 4.08 -25.43 31.04
CA ARG A 218 3.45 -24.37 30.23
C ARG A 218 2.21 -24.83 29.49
N ARG A 219 2.13 -26.09 29.07
CA ARG A 219 1.02 -26.62 28.27
C ARG A 219 -0.08 -27.16 29.17
N SER A 220 -1.26 -26.57 29.05
CA SER A 220 -2.48 -27.00 29.73
C SER A 220 -3.02 -28.35 29.21
N GLU A 221 -2.77 -28.70 27.95
CA GLU A 221 -3.31 -29.91 27.32
C GLU A 221 -2.28 -30.73 26.52
N LEU A 222 -2.46 -32.05 26.54
CA LEU A 222 -1.74 -33.02 25.71
C LEU A 222 -2.72 -33.87 24.91
N PHE A 223 -2.39 -34.16 23.65
CA PHE A 223 -3.20 -34.99 22.77
C PHE A 223 -2.55 -36.35 22.57
N VAL A 224 -3.31 -37.41 22.84
CA VAL A 224 -2.88 -38.80 22.65
C VAL A 224 -3.76 -39.46 21.58
N GLU A 225 -3.14 -40.30 20.75
CA GLU A 225 -3.85 -41.07 19.74
C GLU A 225 -4.79 -42.11 20.37
N GLY A 226 -5.98 -42.26 19.80
CA GLY A 226 -6.99 -43.20 20.24
C GLY A 226 -8.02 -42.60 21.20
N THR A 227 -9.19 -43.24 21.26
CA THR A 227 -10.32 -42.90 22.15
C THR A 227 -10.56 -43.95 23.23
N ALA A 228 -9.85 -45.09 23.16
CA ALA A 228 -9.96 -46.21 24.10
C ALA A 228 -8.88 -46.16 25.20
N ASN A 229 -8.46 -44.96 25.60
CA ASN A 229 -7.39 -44.77 26.60
C ASN A 229 -7.88 -44.92 28.05
N SER A 230 -9.20 -45.00 28.27
CA SER A 230 -9.85 -45.24 29.58
C SER A 230 -9.34 -44.35 30.75
N LEU A 231 -8.78 -43.18 30.44
CA LEU A 231 -8.26 -42.24 31.42
C LEU A 231 -9.42 -41.55 32.15
N GLN A 232 -9.30 -41.42 33.46
CA GLN A 232 -10.23 -40.71 34.32
C GLN A 232 -9.56 -39.49 34.96
N THR A 233 -10.38 -38.51 35.34
CA THR A 233 -9.91 -37.39 36.18
C THR A 233 -9.32 -37.93 37.48
N GLY A 234 -8.09 -37.52 37.79
CA GLY A 234 -7.32 -37.95 38.96
C GLY A 234 -6.29 -39.04 38.69
N ASP A 235 -6.30 -39.67 37.52
CA ASP A 235 -5.28 -40.65 37.13
C ASP A 235 -3.90 -40.00 37.08
N GLN A 236 -2.86 -40.76 37.42
CA GLN A 236 -1.48 -40.28 37.45
C GLN A 236 -0.76 -40.64 36.15
N LEU A 237 -0.27 -39.63 35.42
CA LEU A 237 0.57 -39.82 34.25
C LEU A 237 2.04 -39.66 34.64
N LEU A 238 2.85 -40.68 34.30
CA LEU A 238 4.30 -40.65 34.48
C LEU A 238 4.98 -40.25 33.17
N PHE A 239 5.63 -39.10 33.17
CA PHE A 239 6.51 -38.65 32.09
C PHE A 239 7.95 -39.00 32.45
N VAL A 240 8.64 -39.70 31.55
CA VAL A 240 10.04 -40.12 31.73
C VAL A 240 10.88 -39.49 30.64
N PHE A 241 11.75 -38.54 31.02
CA PHE A 241 12.67 -37.87 30.12
C PHE A 241 14.09 -38.39 30.33
N GLY A 242 14.60 -39.15 29.35
CA GLY A 242 15.93 -39.78 29.38
C GLY A 242 15.90 -41.24 29.85
N GLU A 243 16.73 -42.09 29.24
CA GLU A 243 16.72 -43.56 29.45
C GLU A 243 17.55 -44.05 30.65
N GLN A 244 18.31 -43.17 31.32
CA GLN A 244 19.25 -43.57 32.39
C GLN A 244 18.77 -43.21 33.81
N ALA A 245 19.46 -43.74 34.83
CA ALA A 245 19.13 -43.60 36.26
C ALA A 245 19.11 -42.16 36.82
N GLY A 246 19.41 -41.15 35.99
CA GLY A 246 19.27 -39.71 36.29
C GLY A 246 18.27 -38.98 35.39
N GLY A 247 17.43 -39.70 34.65
CA GLY A 247 16.36 -39.11 33.83
C GLY A 247 15.30 -38.43 34.69
N GLU A 248 14.83 -37.28 34.24
CA GLU A 248 13.80 -36.51 34.93
C GLU A 248 12.46 -37.23 34.82
N ARG A 249 11.86 -37.52 35.97
CA ARG A 249 10.57 -38.21 36.07
C ARG A 249 9.56 -37.26 36.68
N MET A 250 8.48 -36.99 35.96
CA MET A 250 7.42 -36.11 36.42
C MET A 250 6.13 -36.91 36.52
N LEU A 251 5.48 -36.84 37.68
CA LEU A 251 4.13 -37.36 37.90
C LEU A 251 3.16 -36.19 37.89
N LEU A 252 2.19 -36.25 36.98
CA LEU A 252 1.14 -35.23 36.86
C LEU A 252 -0.23 -35.90 36.89
N PRO A 253 -1.15 -35.44 37.76
CA PRO A 253 -2.52 -35.91 37.71
C PRO A 253 -3.24 -35.36 36.47
N VAL A 254 -4.11 -36.17 35.91
CA VAL A 254 -5.07 -35.78 34.88
C VAL A 254 -6.14 -34.90 35.51
N ALA A 255 -6.22 -33.64 35.10
CA ALA A 255 -7.25 -32.73 35.57
C ALA A 255 -8.59 -32.98 34.86
N ARG A 256 -8.55 -33.18 33.54
CA ARG A 256 -9.74 -33.44 32.71
C ARG A 256 -9.35 -34.26 31.48
N THR A 257 -10.29 -35.05 30.99
CA THR A 257 -10.16 -35.79 29.73
C THR A 257 -11.30 -35.43 28.79
N ARG A 258 -10.99 -35.14 27.53
CA ARG A 258 -11.98 -34.93 26.46
C ARG A 258 -11.65 -35.88 25.31
N THR A 259 -12.61 -36.74 24.95
CA THR A 259 -12.47 -37.64 23.80
C THR A 259 -13.05 -37.00 22.56
N ASP A 260 -12.28 -36.94 21.49
CA ASP A 260 -12.74 -36.53 20.17
C ASP A 260 -12.81 -37.77 19.27
N ARG A 261 -14.04 -38.13 18.86
CA ARG A 261 -14.30 -39.32 18.04
C ARG A 261 -14.12 -39.07 16.55
N GLU A 262 -14.34 -37.84 16.08
CA GLU A 262 -14.14 -37.50 14.67
C GLU A 262 -12.66 -37.60 14.32
N ASP A 263 -11.86 -37.09 15.25
CA ASP A 263 -10.43 -37.00 15.10
C ASP A 263 -9.70 -38.21 15.72
N GLY A 264 -10.38 -39.04 16.52
CA GLY A 264 -9.82 -40.26 17.08
C GLY A 264 -8.71 -40.00 18.12
N ILE A 265 -8.85 -38.94 18.92
CA ILE A 265 -7.86 -38.50 19.92
C ILE A 265 -8.47 -38.36 21.30
N THR A 266 -7.62 -38.43 22.31
CA THR A 266 -7.95 -38.07 23.69
C THR A 266 -7.12 -36.86 24.08
N ALA A 267 -7.79 -35.74 24.36
CA ALA A 267 -7.18 -34.56 24.96
C ALA A 267 -7.14 -34.73 26.49
N ILE A 268 -5.96 -34.50 27.07
CA ILE A 268 -5.67 -34.67 28.49
C ILE A 268 -5.23 -33.31 29.03
N SER A 269 -6.02 -32.73 29.92
CA SER A 269 -5.63 -31.49 30.61
C SER A 269 -4.77 -31.80 31.84
N LEU A 270 -3.66 -31.10 32.01
CA LEU A 270 -2.69 -31.30 33.10
C LEU A 270 -2.99 -30.36 34.28
N ALA A 271 -2.86 -30.86 35.52
CA ALA A 271 -3.22 -30.09 36.72
C ALA A 271 -2.22 -28.98 37.11
N ARG A 272 -0.93 -29.10 36.74
CA ARG A 272 0.08 -28.08 37.07
C ARG A 272 -0.08 -26.78 36.29
N SER A 273 -0.82 -26.83 35.19
CA SER A 273 -1.23 -25.72 34.35
C SER A 273 -2.72 -25.88 34.07
N ALA A 274 -3.50 -26.02 35.15
CA ALA A 274 -4.95 -26.01 35.06
C ALA A 274 -5.38 -24.77 34.27
N PRO A 275 -6.34 -24.89 33.35
CA PRO A 275 -6.82 -23.72 32.62
C PRO A 275 -7.28 -22.66 33.64
N PRO A 276 -7.03 -21.37 33.34
CA PRO A 276 -7.34 -20.29 34.27
C PRO A 276 -8.79 -20.38 34.73
N THR A 277 -9.06 -20.08 35.99
CA THR A 277 -10.44 -19.99 36.46
C THR A 277 -11.13 -18.77 35.84
N LEU A 278 -12.48 -18.77 35.78
CA LEU A 278 -13.23 -17.60 35.31
C LEU A 278 -12.83 -16.31 36.05
N LYS A 279 -12.55 -16.42 37.35
CA LYS A 279 -12.08 -15.30 38.17
C LYS A 279 -10.73 -14.77 37.68
N GLU A 280 -9.78 -15.66 37.36
CA GLU A 280 -8.47 -15.27 36.84
C GLU A 280 -8.58 -14.61 35.46
N LEU A 281 -9.48 -15.07 34.59
CA LEU A 281 -9.75 -14.40 33.32
C LEU A 281 -10.37 -13.01 33.52
N ILE A 282 -11.33 -12.85 34.43
CA ILE A 282 -11.92 -11.54 34.75
C ILE A 282 -10.86 -10.60 35.33
N ASP A 283 -10.00 -11.09 36.24
CA ASP A 283 -8.91 -10.31 36.83
C ASP A 283 -7.87 -9.91 35.77
N GLU A 284 -7.64 -10.76 34.77
CA GLU A 284 -6.75 -10.48 33.63
C GLU A 284 -7.34 -9.41 32.70
N VAL A 285 -8.64 -9.49 32.35
CA VAL A 285 -9.33 -8.41 31.62
C VAL A 285 -9.26 -7.09 32.40
N ARG A 286 -9.54 -7.10 33.70
CA ARG A 286 -9.44 -5.90 34.56
C ARG A 286 -8.04 -5.30 34.54
N ARG A 287 -7.00 -6.13 34.53
CA ARG A 287 -5.61 -5.66 34.49
C ARG A 287 -5.29 -4.93 33.18
N TRP A 288 -5.70 -5.50 32.04
CA TRP A 288 -5.45 -4.91 30.71
C TRP A 288 -6.30 -3.67 30.43
N THR A 289 -7.44 -3.53 31.10
CA THR A 289 -8.37 -2.40 30.94
C THR A 289 -8.21 -1.32 32.01
N ALA A 290 -7.34 -1.51 33.01
CA ALA A 290 -7.16 -0.57 34.12
C ALA A 290 -6.58 0.78 33.67
N GLU A 291 -7.09 1.87 34.26
CA GLU A 291 -6.56 3.21 34.05
C GLU A 291 -5.07 3.30 34.43
N PRO A 292 -4.26 4.05 33.66
CA PRO A 292 -2.86 4.25 33.98
C PRO A 292 -2.73 5.01 35.30
N THR A 293 -1.88 4.51 36.21
CA THR A 293 -1.70 5.11 37.54
C THR A 293 -0.89 6.42 37.50
N VAL A 294 -0.27 6.76 36.37
CA VAL A 294 0.51 7.99 36.15
C VAL A 294 0.11 8.65 34.81
N PRO A 295 -0.35 9.93 34.81
CA PRO A 295 -0.61 10.67 33.57
C PRO A 295 0.70 11.21 32.95
N GLY A 296 1.01 10.85 31.71
CA GLY A 296 1.73 11.77 30.80
C GLY A 296 3.24 11.63 30.57
N GLU A 297 3.85 10.44 30.62
CA GLU A 297 5.18 10.25 30.01
C GLU A 297 5.12 9.27 28.80
N PRO A 298 5.66 9.64 27.62
CA PRO A 298 5.77 8.74 26.47
C PRO A 298 6.58 7.49 26.84
N GLY A 299 6.06 6.33 26.46
CA GLY A 299 6.61 5.02 26.78
C GLY A 299 7.96 4.73 26.13
N GLU A 300 9.02 4.69 26.95
CA GLU A 300 10.24 3.91 26.66
C GLU A 300 10.40 2.68 27.58
N GLU A 301 9.46 2.44 28.51
CA GLU A 301 9.55 1.31 29.43
C GLU A 301 8.85 0.05 28.88
N PRO A 302 9.50 -1.13 28.98
CA PRO A 302 8.90 -2.40 28.56
C PRO A 302 7.69 -2.74 29.45
N PRO A 303 6.66 -3.44 28.91
CA PRO A 303 5.46 -3.80 29.66
C PRO A 303 5.86 -4.62 30.89
N THR A 304 5.49 -4.14 32.08
CA THR A 304 5.68 -4.85 33.34
C THR A 304 4.40 -5.58 33.75
N PRO A 305 4.46 -6.62 34.60
CA PRO A 305 3.28 -7.33 35.09
C PRO A 305 2.25 -6.43 35.80
N GLU A 306 2.65 -5.23 36.23
CA GLU A 306 1.83 -4.27 36.97
C GLU A 306 1.21 -3.20 36.05
N VAL A 307 1.78 -2.95 34.86
CA VAL A 307 1.28 -1.99 33.87
C VAL A 307 1.38 -2.58 32.45
N PRO A 308 0.29 -3.15 31.92
CA PRO A 308 0.24 -3.65 30.55
C PRO A 308 0.28 -2.51 29.53
N GLY A 309 1.49 -2.12 29.14
CA GLY A 309 1.79 -1.18 28.06
C GLY A 309 1.60 0.31 28.43
N PRO A 310 2.57 1.20 28.14
CA PRO A 310 2.35 2.63 28.26
C PRO A 310 1.29 3.06 27.24
N ARG A 311 0.20 3.68 27.70
CA ARG A 311 -0.87 4.18 26.84
C ARG A 311 -0.41 5.47 26.14
N PRO A 312 -0.41 5.54 24.80
CA PRO A 312 -0.10 6.78 24.09
C PRO A 312 -1.09 7.90 24.46
N VAL A 313 -0.61 9.15 24.53
CA VAL A 313 -1.49 10.31 24.75
C VAL A 313 -2.20 10.63 23.43
N SER A 314 -3.49 10.30 23.34
CA SER A 314 -4.31 10.55 22.15
C SER A 314 -5.77 10.73 22.52
N ARG A 315 -6.43 11.71 21.88
CA ARG A 315 -7.87 11.93 22.03
C ARG A 315 -8.70 10.71 21.60
N LEU A 316 -8.20 9.92 20.66
CA LEU A 316 -8.86 8.66 20.24
C LEU A 316 -8.88 7.63 21.37
N ILE A 317 -7.82 7.58 22.19
CA ILE A 317 -7.73 6.67 23.34
C ILE A 317 -8.60 7.18 24.48
N GLU A 318 -8.61 8.50 24.74
CA GLU A 318 -9.51 9.12 25.73
C GLU A 318 -10.98 8.86 25.40
N ASP A 319 -11.39 9.12 24.15
CA ASP A 319 -12.76 8.87 23.70
C ASP A 319 -13.12 7.37 23.79
N PHE A 320 -12.16 6.47 23.55
CA PHE A 320 -12.35 5.03 23.64
C PHE A 320 -12.43 4.53 25.10
N GLU A 321 -11.67 5.14 26.00
CA GLU A 321 -11.71 4.85 27.43
C GLU A 321 -13.12 5.09 27.98
N ASP A 322 -13.65 6.30 27.74
CA ASP A 322 -14.98 6.71 28.22
C ASP A 322 -16.12 5.88 27.60
N GLN A 323 -16.00 5.55 26.31
CA GLN A 323 -17.10 4.90 25.57
C GLN A 323 -17.11 3.37 25.71
N VAL A 324 -15.97 2.73 25.93
CA VAL A 324 -15.83 1.28 25.82
C VAL A 324 -15.20 0.66 27.06
N LEU A 325 -14.06 1.18 27.53
CA LEU A 325 -13.31 0.56 28.63
C LEU A 325 -13.94 0.81 30.00
N GLU A 326 -14.43 2.00 30.28
CA GLU A 326 -15.15 2.30 31.54
C GLU A 326 -16.45 1.47 31.67
N PRO A 327 -17.35 1.41 30.66
CA PRO A 327 -18.52 0.54 30.72
C PRO A 327 -18.17 -0.94 30.84
N LEU A 328 -17.14 -1.40 30.12
CA LEU A 328 -16.66 -2.78 30.23
C LEU A 328 -16.23 -3.10 31.66
N ARG A 329 -15.44 -2.22 32.30
CA ARG A 329 -14.96 -2.40 33.68
C ARG A 329 -16.11 -2.50 34.69
N ALA A 330 -17.18 -1.73 34.51
CA ALA A 330 -18.36 -1.78 35.36
C ALA A 330 -19.13 -3.11 35.21
N ASP A 331 -19.29 -3.57 33.97
CA ASP A 331 -20.08 -4.78 33.68
C ASP A 331 -19.38 -6.09 34.11
N LEU A 332 -18.05 -6.08 34.27
CA LEU A 332 -17.28 -7.26 34.70
C LEU A 332 -17.70 -7.80 36.08
N ASP A 333 -18.31 -6.98 36.96
CA ASP A 333 -18.82 -7.42 38.27
C ASP A 333 -20.09 -8.30 38.18
N GLU A 334 -20.81 -8.21 37.06
CA GLU A 334 -22.04 -8.96 36.80
C GLU A 334 -21.78 -10.29 36.08
N VAL A 335 -20.57 -10.50 35.57
CA VAL A 335 -20.21 -11.71 34.81
C VAL A 335 -20.02 -12.89 35.76
N ARG A 336 -20.93 -13.89 35.66
CA ARG A 336 -20.91 -15.10 36.51
C ARG A 336 -20.62 -16.40 35.74
N THR A 337 -20.59 -16.36 34.41
CA THR A 337 -20.30 -17.53 33.57
C THR A 337 -19.28 -17.21 32.47
N PRO A 338 -18.51 -18.20 31.98
CA PRO A 338 -17.52 -17.98 30.92
C PRO A 338 -18.13 -17.54 29.58
N GLU A 339 -19.33 -18.00 29.23
CA GLU A 339 -20.04 -17.59 28.02
C GLU A 339 -20.47 -16.13 28.11
N ARG A 340 -20.89 -15.68 29.30
CA ARG A 340 -21.26 -14.29 29.55
C ARG A 340 -20.04 -13.37 29.43
N LEU A 341 -18.85 -13.85 29.83
CA LEU A 341 -17.59 -13.11 29.65
C LEU A 341 -17.26 -12.94 28.16
N ALA A 342 -17.26 -14.04 27.40
CA ALA A 342 -16.99 -14.01 25.96
C ALA A 342 -18.00 -13.13 25.20
N ALA A 343 -19.29 -13.25 25.54
CA ALA A 343 -20.34 -12.42 24.95
C ALA A 343 -20.16 -10.92 25.28
N ARG A 344 -19.70 -10.58 26.49
CA ARG A 344 -19.48 -9.18 26.89
C ARG A 344 -18.29 -8.56 26.16
N LEU A 345 -17.25 -9.34 25.89
CA LEU A 345 -16.04 -8.90 25.18
C LEU A 345 -16.26 -8.69 23.66
N ALA A 346 -17.33 -9.25 23.09
CA ALA A 346 -17.59 -9.16 21.65
C ALA A 346 -17.80 -7.71 21.15
N GLU A 347 -18.51 -6.87 21.92
CA GLU A 347 -18.72 -5.46 21.56
C GLU A 347 -17.41 -4.64 21.64
N PRO A 348 -16.63 -4.69 22.75
CA PRO A 348 -15.32 -4.05 22.82
C PRO A 348 -14.37 -4.46 21.69
N LEU A 349 -14.32 -5.75 21.34
CA LEU A 349 -13.49 -6.24 20.24
C LEU A 349 -13.89 -5.64 18.89
N ALA A 350 -15.20 -5.57 18.60
CA ALA A 350 -15.67 -4.91 17.38
C ALA A 350 -15.29 -3.42 17.34
N ARG A 351 -15.39 -2.72 18.47
CA ARG A 351 -15.03 -1.30 18.59
C ARG A 351 -13.52 -1.08 18.49
N LEU A 352 -12.69 -2.03 18.93
CA LEU A 352 -11.23 -1.98 18.76
C LEU A 352 -10.83 -2.05 17.28
N GLY A 353 -11.45 -2.93 16.50
CA GLY A 353 -11.20 -2.99 15.05
C GLY A 353 -11.55 -1.68 14.32
N GLU A 354 -12.64 -1.01 14.74
CA GLU A 354 -13.00 0.32 14.21
C GLU A 354 -11.99 1.41 14.65
N ALA A 355 -11.57 1.38 15.92
CA ALA A 355 -10.59 2.32 16.46
C ALA A 355 -9.21 2.16 15.79
N GLN A 356 -8.78 0.94 15.48
CA GLN A 356 -7.55 0.68 14.73
C GLN A 356 -7.59 1.31 13.33
N ALA A 357 -8.72 1.21 12.63
CA ALA A 357 -8.89 1.83 11.32
C ALA A 357 -8.82 3.37 11.39
N LEU A 358 -9.39 3.98 12.44
CA LEU A 358 -9.31 5.43 12.68
C LEU A 358 -7.90 5.88 13.10
N ALA A 359 -7.17 5.03 13.82
CA ALA A 359 -5.82 5.28 14.29
C ALA A 359 -4.73 4.99 13.24
N ALA A 360 -5.08 4.50 12.04
CA ALA A 360 -4.13 4.16 10.98
C ALA A 360 -3.08 5.24 10.64
N PRO A 361 -3.35 6.56 10.77
CA PRO A 361 -2.32 7.60 10.59
C PRO A 361 -1.32 7.76 11.76
N TYR A 362 -1.54 7.09 12.89
CA TYR A 362 -0.79 7.25 14.14
C TYR A 362 -0.27 5.88 14.62
N ASP A 363 0.96 5.52 14.21
CA ASP A 363 1.52 4.17 14.40
C ASP A 363 1.48 3.68 15.86
N ASP A 364 1.87 4.53 16.82
CA ASP A 364 1.90 4.15 18.25
C ASP A 364 0.49 3.88 18.82
N VAL A 365 -0.50 4.63 18.35
CA VAL A 365 -1.92 4.50 18.78
C VAL A 365 -2.54 3.26 18.15
N ALA A 366 -2.25 3.00 16.87
CA ALA A 366 -2.72 1.81 16.17
C ALA A 366 -2.13 0.53 16.79
N ALA A 367 -0.82 0.54 17.10
CA ALA A 367 -0.15 -0.58 17.75
C ALA A 367 -0.73 -0.90 19.14
N TRP A 368 -1.11 0.14 19.90
CA TRP A 368 -1.77 -0.04 21.19
C TRP A 368 -3.15 -0.71 21.05
N PHE A 369 -3.98 -0.25 20.10
CA PHE A 369 -5.28 -0.88 19.84
C PHE A 369 -5.15 -2.33 19.36
N GLU A 370 -4.21 -2.61 18.45
CA GLU A 370 -3.93 -3.96 17.95
C GLU A 370 -3.51 -4.91 19.09
N GLN A 371 -2.64 -4.45 19.98
CA GLN A 371 -2.21 -5.24 21.14
C GLN A 371 -3.39 -5.54 22.08
N LEU A 372 -4.21 -4.54 22.38
CA LEU A 372 -5.36 -4.71 23.26
C LEU A 372 -6.41 -5.65 22.65
N GLU A 373 -6.65 -5.57 21.35
CA GLU A 373 -7.54 -6.48 20.62
C GLU A 373 -7.05 -7.92 20.70
N ALA A 374 -5.77 -8.16 20.40
CA ALA A 374 -5.19 -9.50 20.44
C ALA A 374 -5.35 -10.15 21.82
N VAL A 375 -5.09 -9.41 22.89
CA VAL A 375 -5.22 -9.91 24.27
C VAL A 375 -6.68 -10.19 24.62
N LEU A 376 -7.60 -9.26 24.35
CA LEU A 376 -9.02 -9.47 24.68
C LEU A 376 -9.65 -10.60 23.84
N ALA A 377 -9.20 -10.79 22.60
CA ALA A 377 -9.64 -11.89 21.74
C ALA A 377 -9.19 -13.24 22.29
N GLU A 378 -7.92 -13.34 22.70
CA GLU A 378 -7.39 -14.54 23.35
C GLU A 378 -8.14 -14.87 24.64
N LEU A 379 -8.46 -13.85 25.47
CA LEU A 379 -9.22 -14.05 26.71
C LEU A 379 -10.67 -14.48 26.45
N ALA A 380 -11.31 -13.96 25.39
CA ALA A 380 -12.64 -14.38 24.98
C ALA A 380 -12.65 -15.84 24.50
N GLU A 381 -11.64 -16.26 23.74
CA GLU A 381 -11.47 -17.65 23.31
C GLU A 381 -11.25 -18.59 24.50
N ARG A 382 -10.33 -18.24 25.41
CA ARG A 382 -10.07 -19.00 26.65
C ARG A 382 -11.33 -19.09 27.53
N ALA A 383 -12.17 -18.06 27.56
CA ALA A 383 -13.45 -18.10 28.27
C ALA A 383 -14.43 -19.11 27.62
N LEU A 384 -14.48 -19.19 26.29
CA LEU A 384 -15.30 -20.20 25.59
C LEU A 384 -14.78 -21.63 25.81
N GLU A 385 -13.48 -21.83 25.90
CA GLU A 385 -12.90 -23.15 26.20
C GLU A 385 -13.26 -23.67 27.60
N LEU A 386 -13.47 -22.77 28.55
CA LEU A 386 -13.93 -23.08 29.91
C LEU A 386 -15.42 -23.38 30.00
N ALA A 387 -16.20 -23.02 28.98
CA ALA A 387 -17.64 -23.28 28.96
C ALA A 387 -17.92 -24.81 29.03
N PRO A 388 -18.87 -25.27 29.86
CA PRO A 388 -19.33 -26.66 29.80
C PRO A 388 -19.85 -26.95 28.38
N ALA A 389 -19.47 -28.12 27.83
CA ALA A 389 -19.94 -28.56 26.52
C ALA A 389 -21.48 -28.54 26.52
N GLN A 390 -22.09 -27.74 25.66
CA GLN A 390 -23.53 -27.70 25.53
C GLN A 390 -24.03 -29.09 25.10
N PRO A 391 -25.02 -29.67 25.80
CA PRO A 391 -25.75 -30.80 25.24
C PRO A 391 -26.49 -30.27 24.01
N GLN A 392 -26.16 -30.82 22.83
CA GLN A 392 -26.96 -30.62 21.62
C GLN A 392 -28.37 -31.17 21.79
#